data_AF-A0A7S3VGX6-F1
#
_entry.id   AF-A0A7S3VGX6-F1
#
_cell.length_a   1.000
_cell.length_b   1.000
_cell.length_c   1.000
_cell.angle_alpha   90.00
_cell.angle_beta   90.00
_cell.angle_gamma   90.00
#
_symmetry.space_group_name_H-M   'P 1'
#
loop_
_entity.id
_entity.type
_entity.pdbx_description
1 polymer ?
#
loop_
_entity_poly.entity_id
_entity_poly.type
_entity_poly.pdbx_seq_one_letter_code
_entity_poly.pdbx_strand_id
1 'polypeptide(L)'
;GGFWALLLATIGAAEQFRAEKGWVDPAEAPVDQPGLLRADYTPGDLGFDPLGLKPEDPEEFVIMQTKELQHGRLAMLAAAGFLAQEAVDGKGIIEHLQA
;
A
#
# COMPACT_ATOMS: atom_id res chain seq x y z
N GLY A 1 20.39 17.52 -5.96
CA GLY A 1 19.00 18.00 -6.13
C GLY A 1 18.13 17.05 -6.94
N GLY A 2 18.60 16.52 -8.08
CA GLY A 2 17.75 15.76 -9.03
C GLY A 2 17.18 14.42 -8.56
N PHE A 3 17.85 13.70 -7.64
CA PHE A 3 17.35 12.43 -7.11
C PHE A 3 15.96 12.56 -6.46
N TRP A 4 15.80 13.55 -5.58
CA TRP A 4 14.51 13.81 -4.91
C TRP A 4 13.43 14.24 -5.89
N ALA A 5 13.77 15.02 -6.93
CA ALA A 5 12.82 15.41 -7.96
C ALA A 5 12.36 14.19 -8.79
N LEU A 6 13.28 13.29 -9.14
CA LEU A 6 12.97 12.06 -9.86
C LEU A 6 12.11 11.12 -8.99
N LEU A 7 12.46 10.93 -7.72
CA LEU A 7 11.68 10.11 -6.79
C LEU A 7 10.25 10.65 -6.63
N LEU A 8 10.10 11.96 -6.45
CA LEU A 8 8.77 12.59 -6.34
C LEU A 8 7.97 12.44 -7.63
N ALA A 9 8.61 12.60 -8.79
CA ALA A 9 7.94 12.44 -10.08
C ALA A 9 7.47 11.00 -10.30
N THR A 10 8.28 9.98 -9.95
CA THR A 10 7.90 8.58 -10.14
C THR A 10 6.83 8.14 -9.15
N ILE A 11 6.95 8.51 -7.87
CA ILE A 11 5.92 8.23 -6.86
C ILE A 11 4.62 8.95 -7.23
N GLY A 12 4.71 10.23 -7.61
CA GLY A 12 3.55 11.02 -8.02
C GLY A 12 2.82 10.39 -9.20
N ALA A 13 3.54 9.95 -10.24
CA ALA A 13 2.93 9.25 -11.36
C ALA A 13 2.28 7.93 -10.94
N ALA A 14 2.95 7.11 -10.12
CA ALA A 14 2.41 5.83 -9.66
C ALA A 14 1.15 5.99 -8.80
N GLU A 15 1.15 6.96 -7.88
CA GLU A 15 0.01 7.29 -7.05
C GLU A 15 -1.15 7.87 -7.87
N GLN A 16 -0.86 8.65 -8.91
CA GLN A 16 -1.87 9.15 -9.82
C GLN A 16 -2.57 8.01 -10.59
N PHE A 17 -1.81 7.06 -11.13
CA PHE A 17 -2.40 5.88 -11.78
C PHE A 17 -3.26 5.06 -10.82
N ARG A 18 -2.80 4.91 -9.57
CA ARG A 18 -3.57 4.23 -8.51
C ARG A 18 -4.87 4.99 -8.18
N ALA A 19 -4.80 6.32 -8.13
CA ALA A 19 -5.94 7.19 -7.85
C ALA A 19 -6.99 7.10 -8.97
N GLU A 20 -6.55 7.24 -10.22
CA GLU A 20 -7.40 7.16 -11.42
C GLU A 20 -8.03 5.78 -11.59
N LYS A 21 -7.39 4.71 -11.13
CA LYS A 21 -7.99 3.36 -11.19
C LYS A 21 -9.00 3.13 -10.08
N GLY A 22 -8.71 3.56 -8.85
CA GLY A 22 -9.51 3.22 -7.68
C GLY A 22 -10.68 4.16 -7.37
N TRP A 23 -10.55 5.46 -7.66
CA TRP A 23 -11.43 6.49 -7.12
C TRP A 23 -12.28 7.16 -8.19
N VAL A 24 -13.58 7.29 -7.93
CA VAL A 24 -14.47 8.07 -8.79
C VAL A 24 -14.00 9.52 -8.82
N ASP A 25 -14.05 10.14 -10.00
CA ASP A 25 -13.61 11.51 -10.16
C ASP A 25 -14.40 12.44 -9.22
N PRO A 26 -13.74 13.36 -8.49
CA PRO A 26 -14.42 14.21 -7.52
C PRO A 26 -15.53 15.11 -8.11
N ALA A 27 -15.53 15.30 -9.42
CA ALA A 27 -16.58 16.03 -10.14
C ALA A 27 -17.85 15.19 -10.38
N GLU A 28 -17.73 13.86 -10.38
CA GLU A 28 -18.83 12.91 -10.60
C GLU A 28 -19.29 12.24 -9.30
N ALA A 29 -18.47 12.31 -8.25
CA ALA A 29 -18.81 11.80 -6.93
C ALA A 29 -19.99 12.59 -6.32
N PRO A 30 -21.02 11.90 -5.78
CA PRO A 30 -22.09 12.56 -5.03
C PRO A 30 -21.52 13.40 -3.89
N VAL A 31 -22.06 14.61 -3.69
CA VAL A 31 -21.57 15.58 -2.68
C VAL A 31 -21.68 15.01 -1.25
N ASP A 32 -22.57 14.05 -1.03
CA ASP A 32 -22.76 13.31 0.22
C ASP A 32 -21.69 12.23 0.47
N GLN A 33 -20.94 11.79 -0.54
CA GLN A 33 -19.95 10.71 -0.45
C GLN A 33 -18.63 11.07 -1.19
N PRO A 34 -17.91 12.10 -0.74
CA PRO A 34 -16.59 12.42 -1.28
C PRO A 34 -15.62 11.25 -1.04
N GLY A 35 -14.92 10.81 -2.09
CA GLY A 35 -13.98 9.69 -2.01
C GLY A 35 -14.62 8.31 -2.18
N LEU A 36 -15.64 8.18 -3.03
CA LEU A 36 -16.19 6.87 -3.37
C LEU A 36 -15.19 6.09 -4.25
N LEU A 37 -14.96 4.82 -3.92
CA LEU A 37 -14.25 3.90 -4.80
C LEU A 37 -15.16 3.48 -5.97
N ARG A 38 -14.58 3.22 -7.13
CA ARG A 38 -15.34 2.69 -8.29
C ARG A 38 -15.97 1.34 -7.94
N ALA A 39 -17.19 1.09 -8.41
CA ALA A 39 -17.98 -0.09 -8.05
C ALA A 39 -17.35 -1.41 -8.55
N ASP A 40 -16.55 -1.36 -9.60
CA ASP A 40 -15.81 -2.46 -10.21
C ASP A 40 -14.37 -2.60 -9.67
N TYR A 41 -13.97 -1.75 -8.71
CA TYR A 41 -12.62 -1.75 -8.16
C TYR A 41 -12.54 -2.51 -6.82
N THR A 42 -11.72 -3.56 -6.81
CA THR A 42 -11.35 -4.24 -5.56
C THR A 42 -10.10 -3.57 -4.96
N PRO A 43 -10.14 -3.07 -3.71
CA PRO A 43 -8.97 -2.51 -3.05
C PRO A 43 -7.78 -3.47 -3.07
N GLY A 44 -6.63 -2.99 -3.53
CA GLY A 44 -5.41 -3.78 -3.66
C GLY A 44 -5.23 -4.45 -5.03
N ASP A 45 -6.27 -4.51 -5.87
CA ASP A 45 -6.15 -5.04 -7.23
C ASP A 45 -5.80 -3.93 -8.25
N LEU A 46 -4.50 -3.72 -8.45
CA LEU A 46 -3.99 -2.80 -9.46
C LEU A 46 -3.74 -3.48 -10.81
N GLY A 47 -4.11 -4.75 -10.98
CA GLY A 47 -3.80 -5.53 -12.19
C GLY A 47 -2.30 -5.79 -12.36
N PHE A 48 -1.52 -5.65 -11.28
CA PHE A 48 -0.09 -5.94 -11.25
C PHE A 48 0.12 -7.40 -10.84
N ASP A 49 -0.02 -8.32 -11.80
CA ASP A 49 0.30 -9.73 -11.62
C ASP A 49 1.13 -10.27 -12.81
N PRO A 50 2.42 -9.86 -12.93
CA PRO A 50 3.28 -10.31 -14.02
C PRO A 50 3.67 -11.80 -13.91
N LEU A 51 3.44 -12.43 -12.74
CA LEU A 51 3.80 -13.82 -12.47
C LEU A 51 2.60 -14.78 -12.45
N GLY A 52 1.37 -14.27 -12.69
CA GLY A 52 0.16 -15.09 -12.75
C GLY A 52 -0.13 -15.83 -11.44
N LEU A 53 0.26 -15.26 -10.29
CA LEU A 53 0.10 -15.89 -8.99
C LEU A 53 -1.29 -15.67 -8.40
N LYS A 54 -2.18 -14.94 -9.09
CA LYS A 54 -3.58 -14.76 -8.71
C LYS A 54 -4.38 -16.04 -9.00
N PRO A 55 -4.92 -16.74 -7.99
CA PRO A 55 -5.85 -17.84 -8.17
C PRO A 55 -7.08 -17.36 -8.91
N GLU A 56 -7.57 -18.21 -9.82
CA GLU A 56 -8.82 -17.98 -10.55
C GLU A 56 -10.05 -18.22 -9.67
N ASP A 57 -9.90 -18.98 -8.57
CA ASP A 57 -10.97 -19.29 -7.62
C ASP A 57 -11.21 -18.14 -6.62
N PRO A 58 -12.44 -17.60 -6.54
CA PRO A 58 -12.78 -16.50 -5.62
C PRO A 58 -12.51 -16.80 -4.14
N GLU A 59 -12.68 -18.05 -3.70
CA GLU A 59 -12.45 -18.42 -2.30
C GLU A 59 -10.96 -18.39 -1.95
N GLU A 60 -10.12 -18.95 -2.82
CA GLU A 60 -8.66 -18.93 -2.65
C GLU A 60 -8.11 -17.50 -2.72
N PHE A 61 -8.67 -16.64 -3.57
CA PHE A 61 -8.31 -15.22 -3.64
C PHE A 61 -8.57 -14.48 -2.32
N VAL A 62 -9.73 -14.69 -1.70
CA VAL A 62 -10.06 -14.07 -0.39
C VAL A 62 -9.12 -14.58 0.70
N ILE A 63 -8.74 -15.86 0.67
CA ILE A 63 -7.76 -16.42 1.62
C ILE A 63 -6.41 -15.73 1.46
N MET A 64 -5.94 -15.52 0.22
CA MET A 64 -4.68 -14.82 -0.01
C MET A 64 -4.73 -13.35 0.40
N GLN A 65 -5.81 -12.62 0.09
CA GLN A 65 -6.00 -11.24 0.56
C GLN A 65 -5.98 -11.16 2.09
N THR A 66 -6.59 -12.15 2.76
CA THR A 66 -6.58 -12.22 4.22
C THR A 66 -5.17 -12.45 4.76
N LYS A 67 -4.38 -13.33 4.11
CA LYS A 67 -2.97 -13.52 4.44
C LYS A 67 -2.19 -12.22 4.24
N GLU A 68 -2.34 -11.54 3.11
CA GLU A 68 -1.69 -10.24 2.85
C GLU A 68 -2.02 -9.21 3.93
N LEU A 69 -3.30 -9.06 4.28
CA LEU A 69 -3.74 -8.11 5.29
C LEU A 69 -3.16 -8.40 6.68
N GLN A 70 -3.07 -9.68 7.08
CA GLN A 70 -2.49 -10.06 8.37
C GLN A 70 -0.98 -9.75 8.43
N HIS A 71 -0.24 -10.07 7.36
CA HIS A 71 1.18 -9.74 7.28
C HIS A 71 1.41 -8.23 7.19
N GLY A 72 0.59 -7.50 6.43
CA GLY A 72 0.65 -6.05 6.32
C GLY A 72 0.42 -5.34 7.66
N ARG A 73 -0.56 -5.79 8.45
CA ARG A 73 -0.78 -5.27 9.82
C ARG A 73 0.43 -5.50 10.72
N LEU A 74 0.99 -6.71 10.69
CA LEU A 74 2.20 -7.02 11.44
C LEU A 74 3.38 -6.15 11.00
N ALA A 75 3.57 -5.95 9.70
CA ALA A 75 4.64 -5.12 9.16
C ALA A 75 4.51 -3.64 9.54
N MET A 76 3.30 -3.06 9.51
CA MET A 76 3.06 -1.68 9.95
C MET A 76 3.40 -1.49 11.43
N LEU A 77 3.03 -2.46 12.28
CA LEU A 77 3.36 -2.44 13.71
C LEU A 77 4.88 -2.62 13.94
N ALA A 78 5.53 -3.52 13.21
CA ALA A 78 6.97 -3.74 13.29
C ALA A 78 7.75 -2.48 12.88
N ALA A 79 7.37 -1.83 11.78
CA ALA A 79 7.98 -0.59 11.33
C ALA A 79 7.83 0.54 12.38
N ALA A 80 6.63 0.70 12.96
CA ALA A 80 6.42 1.65 14.04
C ALA A 80 7.28 1.32 15.29
N GLY A 81 7.41 0.04 15.63
CA GLY A 81 8.27 -0.44 16.71
C GLY A 81 9.74 -0.13 16.47
N PHE A 82 10.22 -0.35 15.24
CA PHE A 82 11.61 -0.06 14.86
C PHE A 82 11.93 1.43 14.95
N LEU A 83 11.01 2.29 14.48
CA LEU A 83 11.16 3.74 14.62
C LEU A 83 11.17 4.18 16.08
N ALA A 84 10.33 3.58 16.92
CA ALA A 84 10.29 3.89 18.35
C ALA A 84 11.57 3.43 19.08
N GLN A 85 12.10 2.26 18.73
CA GLN A 85 13.37 1.75 19.28
C GLN A 85 14.55 2.62 18.87
N GLU A 86 14.65 3.01 17.60
CA GLU A 86 15.69 3.92 17.12
C GLU A 86 15.60 5.29 17.82
N ALA A 87 14.40 5.80 18.06
CA ALA A 87 14.20 7.07 18.74
C ALA A 87 14.61 7.06 20.23
N VAL A 88 14.48 5.91 20.91
CA VAL A 88 14.82 5.78 22.34
C VAL A 88 16.30 5.42 22.53
N ASP A 89 16.81 4.46 21.76
CA ASP A 89 18.18 3.94 21.93
C ASP A 89 19.23 4.70 21.13
N GLY A 90 18.83 5.44 20.09
CA GLY A 90 19.74 6.20 19.22
C GLY A 90 20.70 5.32 18.41
N LYS A 91 20.45 4.01 18.33
CA LYS A 91 21.22 3.01 17.58
C LYS A 91 20.41 2.49 16.41
N GLY A 92 21.10 2.09 15.34
CA GLY A 92 20.43 1.50 14.19
C GLY A 92 19.77 0.16 14.55
N ILE A 93 18.67 -0.18 13.87
CA ILE A 93 17.87 -1.37 14.20
C ILE A 93 18.68 -2.68 14.13
N ILE A 94 19.67 -2.77 13.24
CA ILE A 94 20.55 -3.93 13.10
C ILE A 94 21.45 -4.09 14.34
N GLU A 95 21.89 -2.98 14.93
CA GLU A 95 22.74 -2.99 16.14
C GLU A 95 21.92 -3.34 17.38
N HIS A 96 20.66 -2.91 17.45
CA HIS A 96 19.75 -3.27 18.54
C HIS A 96 19.33 -4.76 18.51
N LEU A 97 19.31 -5.38 17.33
CA LEU A 97 18.98 -6.80 17.17
C LEU A 97 20.18 -7.75 17.40
N GLN A 98 21.41 -7.22 17.41
CA GLN A 98 22.65 -7.98 17.63
C GLN A 98 23.12 -7.95 19.09
N ALA A 99 22.51 -7.14 19.94
CA ALA A 99 22.75 -7.06 21.39
C ALA A 99 21.92 -8.09 22.14
#